data_AF-A0A433SYX2-F1
#
_entry.id   AF-A0A433SYX2-F1
#
_cell.length_a   1.000
_cell.length_b   1.000
_cell.length_c   1.000
_cell.angle_alpha   90.00
_cell.angle_beta   90.00
_cell.angle_gamma   90.00
#
_symmetry.space_group_name_H-M   'P 1'
#
loop_
_entity.id
_entity.type
_entity.pdbx_description
1 polymer ?
#
loop_
_entity_poly.entity_id
_entity_poly.type
_entity_poly.pdbx_seq_one_letter_code
_entity_poly.pdbx_strand_id
1 'polypeptide(L)'
;IGFYPVCLEDYLKLFPRQNFLFIKFEDYTEGREKILNKVLKFLDMGPSTESMKEIVKSKTVANAGHFEPVPMLNETRLALRHFFSPFVRDLKRIVGADFVQSWGY
;
A
#
# COMPACT_ATOMS: atom_id res chain seq x y z
N ILE A 1 -10.73 -5.42 10.12
CA ILE A 1 -10.05 -4.69 9.01
C ILE A 1 -8.55 -4.72 9.33
N GLY A 2 -7.72 -5.31 8.47
CA GLY A 2 -6.26 -5.47 8.70
C GLY A 2 -5.67 -6.84 8.33
N PHE A 3 -6.51 -7.87 8.11
CA PHE A 3 -6.07 -9.21 7.70
C PHE A 3 -5.84 -9.31 6.18
N TYR A 4 -4.96 -8.45 5.65
CA TYR A 4 -4.62 -8.43 4.23
C TYR A 4 -4.24 -9.79 3.63
N PRO A 5 -3.41 -10.65 4.25
CA PRO A 5 -3.06 -11.94 3.65
C PRO A 5 -4.29 -12.84 3.44
N VAL A 6 -5.23 -12.86 4.40
CA VAL A 6 -6.43 -13.70 4.30
C VAL A 6 -7.28 -13.29 3.09
N CYS A 7 -7.54 -11.98 2.96
CA CYS A 7 -8.26 -11.46 1.79
C CYS A 7 -7.52 -11.77 0.49
N LEU A 8 -6.20 -11.55 0.46
CA LEU A 8 -5.41 -11.76 -0.75
C LEU A 8 -5.35 -13.23 -1.17
N GLU A 9 -5.29 -14.17 -0.24
CA GLU A 9 -5.31 -15.60 -0.56
C GLU A 9 -6.59 -16.01 -1.28
N ASP A 10 -7.75 -15.46 -0.89
CA ASP A 10 -9.01 -15.72 -1.60
C ASP A 10 -8.99 -15.17 -3.02
N TYR A 11 -8.47 -13.96 -3.22
CA TYR A 11 -8.33 -13.39 -4.57
C TYR A 11 -7.33 -14.16 -5.44
N LEU A 12 -6.23 -14.66 -4.85
CA LEU A 12 -5.20 -15.40 -5.57
C LEU A 12 -5.62 -16.81 -5.98
N LYS A 13 -6.70 -17.35 -5.40
CA LYS A 13 -7.35 -18.58 -5.90
C LYS A 13 -8.03 -18.36 -7.27
N LEU A 14 -8.45 -17.13 -7.56
CA LEU A 14 -9.22 -16.78 -8.76
C LEU A 14 -8.36 -16.07 -9.82
N PHE A 15 -7.38 -15.27 -9.39
CA PHE A 15 -6.57 -14.45 -10.27
C PHE A 15 -5.08 -14.73 -10.06
N PRO A 16 -4.29 -14.83 -11.16
CA PRO A 16 -2.85 -15.01 -11.04
C PRO A 16 -2.17 -13.85 -10.31
N ARG A 17 -1.09 -14.13 -9.57
CA ARG A 17 -0.33 -13.14 -8.79
C ARG A 17 0.17 -11.95 -9.61
N GLN A 18 0.51 -12.17 -10.88
CA GLN A 18 0.97 -11.12 -11.80
C GLN A 18 -0.13 -10.10 -12.16
N ASN A 19 -1.41 -10.41 -11.91
CA ASN A 19 -2.53 -9.49 -12.11
C ASN A 19 -2.73 -8.56 -10.90
N PHE A 20 -1.82 -8.57 -9.91
CA PHE A 20 -1.87 -7.69 -8.76
C PHE A 20 -0.66 -6.77 -8.71
N LEU A 21 -0.95 -5.47 -8.65
CA LEU A 21 0.02 -4.44 -8.32
C LEU A 21 -0.13 -4.04 -6.85
N PHE A 22 0.90 -4.32 -6.05
CA PHE A 22 0.97 -3.90 -4.65
C PHE A 22 1.67 -2.54 -4.55
N ILE A 23 1.02 -1.61 -3.84
CA ILE A 23 1.47 -0.23 -3.63
C ILE A 23 1.47 0.03 -2.12
N LYS A 24 2.63 0.44 -1.58
CA LYS A 24 2.74 0.95 -0.22
C LYS A 24 2.19 2.36 -0.17
N PHE A 25 1.43 2.65 0.89
CA PHE A 25 0.90 4.00 1.08
C PHE A 25 2.04 4.99 1.34
N GLU A 26 3.07 4.57 2.05
CA GLU A 26 4.27 5.35 2.36
C GLU A 26 4.99 5.78 1.07
N ASP A 27 5.28 4.83 0.17
CA ASP A 27 5.89 5.10 -1.14
C ASP A 27 5.00 6.05 -1.99
N TYR A 28 3.68 5.93 -1.88
CA TYR A 28 2.74 6.83 -2.53
C TYR A 28 2.79 8.25 -1.95
N THR A 29 2.86 8.39 -0.63
CA THR A 29 2.97 9.70 0.03
C THR A 29 4.30 10.39 -0.25
N GLU A 30 5.39 9.62 -0.40
CA GLU A 30 6.72 10.13 -0.73
C GLU A 30 6.86 10.52 -2.21
N GLY A 31 6.18 9.81 -3.14
CA GLY A 31 6.39 10.02 -4.57
C GLY A 31 5.22 9.55 -5.45
N ARG A 32 4.14 10.34 -5.49
CA ARG A 32 2.92 9.99 -6.24
C ARG A 32 3.14 9.83 -7.76
N GLU A 33 3.98 10.66 -8.38
CA GLU A 33 4.27 10.56 -9.83
C GLU A 33 4.95 9.23 -10.17
N LYS A 34 5.89 8.80 -9.33
CA LYS A 34 6.59 7.52 -9.48
C LYS A 34 5.59 6.35 -9.39
N ILE A 35 4.67 6.41 -8.43
CA ILE A 35 3.60 5.40 -8.30
C ILE A 35 2.66 5.43 -9.50
N LEU A 36 2.26 6.61 -9.99
CA LEU A 36 1.42 6.73 -11.18
C LEU A 36 2.07 6.04 -12.38
N ASN A 37 3.35 6.30 -12.64
CA ASN A 37 4.08 5.65 -13.74
C ASN A 37 4.15 4.12 -13.56
N LYS A 38 4.29 3.63 -12.31
CA LYS A 38 4.23 2.19 -12.01
C LYS A 38 2.85 1.60 -12.32
N VAL A 39 1.78 2.32 -12.00
CA VAL A 39 0.40 1.92 -12.32
C VAL A 39 0.14 1.89 -13.82
N LEU A 40 0.52 2.96 -14.54
CA LEU A 40 0.34 3.02 -15.99
C LEU A 40 1.10 1.89 -16.70
N LYS A 41 2.35 1.64 -16.29
CA LYS A 41 3.13 0.52 -16.82
C LYS A 41 2.48 -0.84 -16.53
N PHE A 42 1.91 -1.02 -15.34
CA PHE A 42 1.22 -2.26 -14.98
C PHE A 42 -0.05 -2.50 -15.81
N LEU A 43 -0.75 -1.42 -16.18
CA LEU A 43 -1.93 -1.45 -17.05
C LEU A 43 -1.57 -1.48 -18.55
N ASP A 44 -0.29 -1.64 -18.90
CA ASP A 44 0.24 -1.58 -20.27
C ASP A 44 -0.16 -0.29 -21.02
N MET A 45 -0.17 0.82 -20.28
CA MET A 45 -0.42 2.16 -20.81
C MET A 45 0.90 2.90 -21.07
N GLY A 46 0.83 3.91 -21.95
CA GLY A 46 1.93 4.85 -22.17
C GLY A 46 2.33 5.62 -20.90
N PRO A 47 3.47 6.33 -20.93
CA PRO A 47 3.93 7.13 -19.78
C PRO A 47 2.93 8.21 -19.40
N SER A 48 2.97 8.67 -18.14
CA SER A 48 2.12 9.77 -17.69
C SER A 48 2.33 11.02 -18.54
N THR A 49 1.23 11.63 -18.98
CA THR A 49 1.24 12.93 -19.65
C THR A 49 1.53 14.03 -18.64
N GLU A 50 1.96 15.20 -19.12
CA GLU A 50 2.21 16.35 -18.25
C GLU A 50 0.94 16.76 -17.48
N SER A 51 -0.24 16.69 -18.14
CA SER A 51 -1.53 16.92 -17.49
C SER A 51 -1.82 15.97 -16.32
N MET A 52 -1.46 14.68 -16.44
CA MET A 52 -1.63 13.72 -15.36
C MET A 52 -0.69 14.02 -14.19
N LYS A 53 0.54 14.44 -14.46
CA LYS A 53 1.50 14.82 -13.42
C LYS A 53 1.01 16.04 -12.64
N GLU A 54 0.47 17.04 -13.33
CA GLU A 54 -0.10 18.22 -12.70
C GLU A 54 -1.32 17.89 -11.82
N ILE A 55 -2.18 16.98 -12.26
CA ILE A 55 -3.30 16.47 -11.44
C ILE A 55 -2.77 15.78 -10.16
N VAL A 56 -1.74 14.93 -10.29
CA VAL A 56 -1.15 14.21 -9.15
C VAL A 56 -0.44 15.14 -8.16
N LYS A 57 0.16 16.23 -8.65
CA LYS A 57 0.76 17.29 -7.83
C LYS A 57 -0.30 18.12 -7.12
N SER A 58 -1.51 18.23 -7.66
CA SER A 58 -2.59 18.99 -7.03
C SER A 58 -2.89 18.42 -5.64
N LYS A 59 -2.93 19.31 -4.63
CA LYS A 59 -3.06 18.93 -3.20
C LYS A 59 -4.50 18.66 -2.78
N THR A 60 -5.47 18.85 -3.66
CA THR A 60 -6.90 18.75 -3.35
C THR A 60 -7.34 17.29 -3.32
N VAL A 61 -7.10 16.61 -2.20
CA VAL A 61 -7.77 15.35 -1.89
C VAL A 61 -9.16 15.70 -1.35
N ALA A 62 -10.19 15.56 -2.19
CA ALA A 62 -11.57 15.67 -1.73
C ALA A 62 -11.84 14.62 -0.65
N ASN A 63 -12.59 14.99 0.40
CA ASN A 63 -12.92 14.11 1.53
C ASN A 63 -11.70 13.58 2.32
N ALA A 64 -10.57 14.30 2.31
CA ALA A 64 -9.54 14.10 3.33
C ALA A 64 -10.12 14.52 4.67
N GLY A 65 -10.83 13.62 5.35
CA GLY A 65 -11.45 13.90 6.64
C GLY A 65 -10.47 14.60 7.57
N HIS A 66 -10.97 15.55 8.36
CA HIS A 66 -10.17 16.24 9.36
C HIS A 66 -9.88 15.28 10.53
N PHE A 67 -8.88 14.42 10.34
CA PHE A 67 -8.38 13.53 11.38
C PHE A 67 -6.96 13.96 11.72
N GLU A 68 -6.80 14.62 12.86
CA GLU A 68 -5.49 14.83 13.45
C GLU A 68 -5.07 13.52 14.15
N PRO A 69 -4.05 12.80 13.64
CA PRO A 69 -3.66 11.54 14.23
C PRO A 69 -3.08 11.76 15.61
N VAL A 70 -3.79 11.31 16.64
CA VAL A 70 -3.25 11.25 18.01
C VAL A 70 -2.18 10.14 18.05
N PRO A 71 -0.98 10.39 18.59
CA PRO A 71 0.04 9.36 18.71
C PRO A 71 -0.47 8.14 19.47
N MET A 72 -0.31 6.96 18.87
CA MET A 72 -0.64 5.69 19.51
C MET A 72 0.29 5.44 20.71
N LEU A 73 -0.28 4.99 21.83
CA LEU A 73 0.47 4.52 22.99
C LEU A 73 1.47 3.40 22.60
N ASN A 74 2.61 3.37 23.27
CA ASN A 74 3.67 2.39 22.96
C ASN A 74 3.21 0.96 23.24
N GLU A 75 2.49 0.75 24.32
CA GLU A 75 1.93 -0.53 24.76
C GLU A 75 0.94 -1.05 23.70
N THR A 76 0.06 -0.17 23.21
CA THR A 76 -0.88 -0.49 22.12
C THR A 76 -0.12 -0.87 20.85
N ARG A 77 0.93 -0.12 20.49
CA ARG A 77 1.74 -0.44 19.30
C ARG A 77 2.40 -1.81 19.40
N LEU A 78 2.96 -2.14 20.56
CA LEU A 78 3.59 -3.43 20.82
C LEU A 78 2.57 -4.57 20.79
N ALA A 79 1.40 -4.39 21.42
CA ALA A 79 0.32 -5.37 21.39
C ALA A 79 -0.16 -5.64 19.96
N LEU A 80 -0.39 -4.59 19.16
CA LEU A 80 -0.80 -4.71 17.76
C LEU A 80 0.30 -5.37 16.91
N ARG A 81 1.58 -5.01 17.11
CA ARG A 81 2.69 -5.65 16.41
C ARG A 81 2.74 -7.15 16.70
N HIS A 82 2.62 -7.53 17.96
CA HIS A 82 2.62 -8.94 18.35
C HIS A 82 1.44 -9.69 17.70
N PHE A 83 0.24 -9.13 17.79
CA PHE A 83 -0.97 -9.69 17.22
C PHE A 83 -0.90 -9.86 15.69
N PHE A 84 -0.43 -8.83 14.97
CA PHE A 84 -0.36 -8.84 13.51
C PHE A 84 0.87 -9.55 12.93
N SER A 85 1.90 -9.81 13.73
CA SER A 85 3.15 -10.46 13.32
C SER A 85 2.96 -11.72 12.44
N PRO A 86 2.12 -12.72 12.79
CA PRO A 86 1.89 -13.87 11.92
C PRO A 86 1.34 -13.47 10.55
N PHE A 87 0.33 -12.61 10.50
CA PHE A 87 -0.29 -12.15 9.26
C PHE A 87 0.69 -11.36 8.38
N VAL A 88 1.57 -10.57 8.99
CA VAL A 88 2.61 -9.83 8.28
C VAL A 88 3.63 -10.78 7.64
N ARG A 89 3.96 -11.91 8.30
CA ARG A 89 4.80 -12.95 7.68
C ARG A 89 4.13 -13.59 6.47
N ASP A 90 2.84 -13.89 6.57
CA ASP A 90 2.08 -14.42 5.43
C ASP A 90 2.00 -13.41 4.30
N LEU A 91 1.79 -12.13 4.64
CA LEU A 91 1.79 -11.06 3.66
C LEU A 91 3.14 -10.96 2.96
N LYS A 92 4.27 -10.99 3.68
CA LYS A 92 5.64 -11.01 3.11
C LYS A 92 5.80 -12.10 2.05
N ARG A 93 5.27 -13.30 2.29
CA ARG A 93 5.28 -14.42 1.33
C ARG A 93 4.48 -14.12 0.07
N ILE A 94 3.33 -13.45 0.21
CA ILE A 94 2.42 -13.15 -0.91
C ILE A 94 2.93 -11.98 -1.77
N VAL A 95 3.32 -10.87 -1.13
CA VAL A 95 3.62 -9.61 -1.83
C VAL A 95 5.10 -9.43 -2.14
N GLY A 96 5.98 -10.12 -1.42
CA GLY A 96 7.45 -10.01 -1.49
C GLY A 96 8.04 -9.34 -0.24
N ALA A 97 9.27 -9.73 0.12
CA ALA A 97 9.94 -9.30 1.35
C ALA A 97 10.15 -7.77 1.42
N ASP A 98 10.56 -7.16 0.31
CA ASP A 98 10.84 -5.72 0.20
C ASP A 98 9.62 -4.84 0.50
N PHE A 99 8.40 -5.38 0.33
CA PHE A 99 7.18 -4.63 0.55
C PHE A 99 6.90 -4.35 2.02
N VAL A 100 7.31 -5.24 2.93
CA VAL A 100 6.89 -5.20 4.34
C VAL A 100 8.05 -4.82 5.28
N GLN A 101 9.26 -4.67 4.74
CA GLN A 101 10.48 -4.39 5.53
C GLN A 101 10.39 -3.08 6.32
N SER A 102 9.70 -2.06 5.79
CA SER A 102 9.52 -0.77 6.44
C SER A 102 8.60 -0.80 7.67
N TRP A 103 7.84 -1.88 7.88
CA TRP A 103 6.85 -1.95 8.96
C TRP A 103 7.41 -2.40 10.32
N GLY A 104 8.71 -2.73 10.39
CA GLY A 104 9.42 -2.98 11.66
C GLY A 104 8.99 -4.27 12.38
N TYR A 105 8.71 -5.33 11.61
CA TYR A 105 8.38 -6.68 12.07
C TYR A 105 9.49 -7.69 11.77
#